data_AF-A0A2E0GXD1-F1
#
_entry.id   AF-A0A2E0GXD1-F1
#
_cell.length_a   1.000
_cell.length_b   1.000
_cell.length_c   1.000
_cell.angle_alpha   90.00
_cell.angle_beta   90.00
_cell.angle_gamma   90.00
#
_symmetry.space_group_name_H-M   'P 1'
#
loop_
_entity.id
_entity.type
_entity.pdbx_description
1 polymer ?
#
loop_
_entity_poly.entity_id
_entity_poly.type
_entity_poly.pdbx_seq_one_letter_code
_entity_poly.pdbx_strand_id
1 'polypeptide(L)'
;MKKLILIFAMFSLSCSTEEQDISIDNTDKDDTEESETSDFTFYYNLHSSLNDYYKDSIKSIIGRLEKIIPVEIFNGTNVGWGEVNGVSVYSWKKGESKPFYDEIGDTDQCICGYIDNKLIMSLQMTSGDLDYDGNFKYALLAHEYFHVFQMYHSLGLNIDNFWLIEGQAATIESLYVKEFHSDPNYLKSFLENDFYSWEDAINNVTDYEVYGLGSHGDITVFMILTLSKLLQDTGVSEEKAFQIILQDFWKTKPSNNNWKLKFSETFSMTVEEFYLKLNDFKDDPMSVMPSHNLKLENIFK
;
A
#
# COMPACT_ATOMS: atom_id res chain seq x y z
N MET A 1 46.51 2.29 3.34
CA MET A 1 47.60 2.79 2.47
C MET A 1 47.89 1.77 1.37
N LYS A 2 48.21 2.25 0.17
CA LYS A 2 48.34 1.57 -1.16
C LYS A 2 46.97 1.32 -1.79
N LYS A 3 46.41 2.12 -2.73
CA LYS A 3 46.90 2.81 -3.95
C LYS A 3 47.66 1.88 -4.90
N LEU A 4 47.02 1.55 -6.04
CA LEU A 4 47.69 1.33 -7.33
C LEU A 4 46.63 1.37 -8.47
N ILE A 5 46.51 2.48 -9.20
CA ILE A 5 47.16 2.85 -10.49
C ILE A 5 46.30 2.46 -11.71
N LEU A 6 45.80 3.51 -12.37
CA LEU A 6 45.34 3.54 -13.76
C LEU A 6 46.53 3.33 -14.70
N ILE A 7 46.37 2.51 -15.75
CA ILE A 7 47.22 2.58 -16.95
C ILE A 7 46.33 2.72 -18.17
N PHE A 8 46.42 3.90 -18.79
CA PHE A 8 45.99 4.21 -20.14
C PHE A 8 47.03 3.64 -21.12
N ALA A 9 46.58 2.98 -22.18
CA ALA A 9 47.41 2.71 -23.36
C ALA A 9 46.61 3.13 -24.61
N MET A 10 46.88 4.35 -25.08
CA MET A 10 46.70 4.70 -26.49
C MET A 10 47.81 4.03 -27.29
N PHE A 11 47.46 3.35 -28.37
CA PHE A 11 48.36 3.17 -29.50
C PHE A 11 47.65 3.63 -30.77
N SER A 12 48.24 4.66 -31.37
CA SER A 12 48.02 5.10 -32.73
C SER A 12 48.99 4.38 -33.68
N LEU A 13 48.57 4.25 -34.95
CA LEU A 13 49.27 4.03 -36.23
C LEU A 13 48.36 3.10 -37.07
N SER A 14 48.22 3.17 -38.39
CA SER A 14 48.59 4.11 -39.45
C SER A 14 48.18 3.41 -40.77
N CYS A 15 47.33 4.06 -41.57
CA CYS A 15 47.12 3.94 -43.03
C CYS A 15 47.46 2.64 -43.80
N SER A 16 46.47 2.11 -44.53
CA SER A 16 46.58 1.92 -45.99
C SER A 16 45.20 1.87 -46.65
N THR A 17 45.04 2.62 -47.74
CA THR A 17 43.87 2.69 -48.63
C THR A 17 43.88 1.55 -49.65
N GLU A 18 42.71 0.96 -49.90
CA GLU A 18 42.35 0.36 -51.18
C GLU A 18 40.81 0.43 -51.34
N GLU A 19 40.38 0.98 -52.47
CA GLU A 19 38.98 1.13 -52.92
C GLU A 19 38.55 -0.04 -53.82
N GLN A 20 37.23 -0.22 -53.92
CA GLN A 20 36.42 -1.14 -54.75
C GLN A 20 36.04 -2.46 -54.04
N ASP A 21 34.78 -2.91 -54.00
CA ASP A 21 33.65 -2.68 -54.90
C ASP A 21 32.30 -2.77 -54.14
N ILE A 22 31.28 -2.17 -54.74
CA ILE A 22 29.89 -2.12 -54.27
C ILE A 22 29.25 -3.52 -54.37
N SER A 23 28.73 -4.04 -53.27
CA SER A 23 27.55 -4.91 -53.26
C SER A 23 26.59 -4.44 -52.18
N ILE A 24 25.50 -3.82 -52.61
CA ILE A 24 24.35 -3.51 -51.77
C ILE A 24 23.69 -4.85 -51.43
N ASP A 25 23.88 -5.31 -50.20
CA ASP A 25 23.04 -6.36 -49.61
C ASP A 25 22.19 -5.71 -48.52
N ASN A 26 20.91 -5.57 -48.82
CA ASN A 26 19.89 -5.08 -47.91
C ASN A 26 19.63 -6.18 -46.87
N THR A 27 20.25 -6.05 -45.72
CA THR A 27 19.70 -6.61 -44.48
C THR A 27 19.82 -5.56 -43.39
N ASP A 28 18.89 -4.63 -43.38
CA ASP A 28 18.47 -3.94 -42.16
C ASP A 28 17.95 -5.03 -41.21
N LYS A 29 18.83 -5.56 -40.38
CA LYS A 29 18.42 -6.12 -39.09
C LYS A 29 18.13 -4.93 -38.19
N ASP A 30 16.88 -4.54 -38.23
CA ASP A 30 16.23 -3.79 -37.16
C ASP A 30 16.23 -4.70 -35.92
N ASP A 31 17.36 -4.75 -35.24
CA ASP A 31 17.45 -5.27 -33.87
C ASP A 31 16.88 -4.19 -32.95
N THR A 32 15.59 -3.90 -33.10
CA THR A 32 14.76 -3.45 -31.98
C THR A 32 14.67 -4.63 -31.02
N GLU A 33 15.65 -4.73 -30.12
CA GLU A 33 15.41 -5.33 -28.81
C GLU A 33 14.24 -4.55 -28.20
N GLU A 34 13.03 -5.08 -28.36
CA GLU A 34 11.92 -4.81 -27.47
C GLU A 34 12.44 -5.12 -26.08
N SER A 35 12.88 -4.07 -25.39
CA SER A 35 13.10 -4.07 -23.95
C SER A 35 11.79 -4.54 -23.35
N GLU A 36 11.68 -5.83 -23.01
CA GLU A 36 10.63 -6.35 -22.16
C GLU A 36 10.63 -5.49 -20.90
N THR A 37 9.71 -4.53 -20.83
CA THR A 37 9.50 -3.76 -19.62
C THR A 37 8.99 -4.75 -18.60
N SER A 38 9.78 -5.06 -17.57
CA SER A 38 9.35 -5.98 -16.53
C SER A 38 8.14 -5.38 -15.81
N ASP A 39 7.05 -6.13 -15.71
CA ASP A 39 5.87 -5.72 -14.97
C ASP A 39 6.08 -5.91 -13.46
N PHE A 40 5.44 -5.06 -12.65
CA PHE A 40 5.38 -5.25 -11.21
C PHE A 40 4.66 -6.58 -10.90
N THR A 41 5.32 -7.50 -10.19
CA THR A 41 4.86 -8.90 -10.09
C THR A 41 4.70 -9.38 -8.65
N PHE A 42 3.64 -10.16 -8.38
CA PHE A 42 3.43 -10.86 -7.11
C PHE A 42 3.92 -12.33 -7.17
N TYR A 43 4.74 -12.73 -6.19
CA TYR A 43 5.32 -14.06 -6.08
C TYR A 43 4.76 -14.79 -4.86
N TYR A 44 4.10 -15.94 -5.06
CA TYR A 44 3.31 -16.60 -4.01
C TYR A 44 4.06 -17.78 -3.37
N ASN A 45 4.44 -17.61 -2.10
CA ASN A 45 5.02 -18.62 -1.23
C ASN A 45 3.97 -19.09 -0.21
N LEU A 46 3.10 -20.01 -0.63
CA LEU A 46 1.94 -20.45 0.16
C LEU A 46 2.20 -21.80 0.81
N HIS A 47 2.22 -21.84 2.13
CA HIS A 47 2.54 -23.06 2.88
C HIS A 47 1.44 -24.12 2.75
N SER A 48 1.83 -25.40 2.85
CA SER A 48 0.92 -26.56 2.73
C SER A 48 -0.14 -26.64 3.83
N SER A 49 0.04 -25.91 4.93
CA SER A 49 -0.94 -25.80 6.03
C SER A 49 -2.23 -25.06 5.64
N LEU A 50 -2.23 -24.33 4.53
CA LEU A 50 -3.41 -23.63 4.02
C LEU A 50 -4.25 -24.55 3.13
N ASN A 51 -5.57 -24.41 3.21
CA ASN A 51 -6.47 -25.07 2.27
C ASN A 51 -6.38 -24.43 0.87
N ASP A 52 -6.67 -25.21 -0.18
CA ASP A 52 -6.48 -24.75 -1.56
C ASP A 52 -7.44 -23.61 -1.93
N TYR A 53 -8.65 -23.59 -1.36
CA TYR A 53 -9.61 -22.51 -1.55
C TYR A 53 -9.04 -21.15 -1.11
N TYR A 54 -8.35 -21.09 0.02
CA TYR A 54 -7.72 -19.86 0.48
C TYR A 54 -6.51 -19.48 -0.37
N LYS A 55 -5.70 -20.46 -0.81
CA LYS A 55 -4.57 -20.19 -1.72
C LYS A 55 -5.03 -19.57 -3.04
N ASP A 56 -6.13 -20.06 -3.59
CA ASP A 56 -6.75 -19.50 -4.80
C ASP A 56 -7.36 -18.13 -4.53
N SER A 57 -7.96 -17.94 -3.34
CA SER A 57 -8.50 -16.65 -2.91
C SER A 57 -7.42 -15.56 -2.86
N ILE A 58 -6.23 -15.85 -2.31
CA ILE A 58 -5.11 -14.89 -2.27
C ILE A 58 -4.80 -14.34 -3.66
N LYS A 59 -4.62 -15.23 -4.64
CA LYS A 59 -4.29 -14.87 -6.03
C LYS A 59 -5.42 -14.10 -6.70
N SER A 60 -6.66 -14.54 -6.50
CA SER A 60 -7.85 -13.91 -7.08
C SER A 60 -8.08 -12.49 -6.55
N ILE A 61 -7.89 -12.28 -5.26
CA ILE A 61 -8.06 -10.99 -4.59
C ILE A 61 -6.96 -10.02 -5.01
N ILE A 62 -5.69 -10.43 -4.94
CA ILE A 62 -4.57 -9.59 -5.38
C ILE A 62 -4.73 -9.25 -6.87
N GLY A 63 -5.01 -10.22 -7.74
CA GLY A 63 -5.20 -9.96 -9.17
C GLY A 63 -6.42 -9.08 -9.50
N ARG A 64 -7.38 -8.95 -8.59
CA ARG A 64 -8.46 -7.96 -8.70
C ARG A 64 -7.98 -6.58 -8.25
N LEU A 65 -7.29 -6.51 -7.11
CA LEU A 65 -6.74 -5.27 -6.58
C LEU A 65 -5.70 -4.66 -7.53
N GLU A 66 -4.89 -5.46 -8.23
CA GLU A 66 -3.98 -4.99 -9.28
C GLU A 66 -4.69 -4.24 -10.42
N LYS A 67 -5.93 -4.62 -10.73
CA LYS A 67 -6.72 -3.96 -11.77
C LYS A 67 -7.40 -2.68 -11.29
N ILE A 68 -7.75 -2.63 -10.01
CA ILE A 68 -8.47 -1.51 -9.41
C ILE A 68 -7.50 -0.45 -8.91
N ILE A 69 -6.42 -0.87 -8.25
CA ILE A 69 -5.42 -0.07 -7.55
C ILE A 69 -4.04 -0.44 -8.13
N PRO A 70 -3.73 -0.05 -9.37
CA PRO A 70 -2.51 -0.48 -10.05
C PRO A 70 -1.25 0.04 -9.34
N VAL A 71 -0.22 -0.81 -9.30
CA VAL A 71 1.12 -0.49 -8.79
C VAL A 71 2.13 -0.81 -9.88
N GLU A 72 3.08 0.10 -10.08
CA GLU A 72 4.17 -0.05 -11.04
C GLU A 72 5.50 -0.21 -10.31
N ILE A 73 6.55 -0.61 -11.04
CA ILE A 73 7.91 -0.63 -10.53
C ILE A 73 8.30 0.77 -10.06
N PHE A 74 8.90 0.86 -8.87
CA PHE A 74 9.33 2.13 -8.29
C PHE A 74 10.67 1.99 -7.57
N ASN A 75 11.30 3.13 -7.26
CA ASN A 75 12.49 3.15 -6.41
C ASN A 75 12.10 3.61 -5.01
N GLY A 76 12.44 2.82 -3.98
CA GLY A 76 12.14 3.12 -2.58
C GLY A 76 13.09 4.14 -1.96
N THR A 77 13.31 5.27 -2.65
CA THR A 77 14.36 6.25 -2.32
C THR A 77 14.18 6.90 -0.95
N ASN A 78 12.95 7.02 -0.45
CA ASN A 78 12.68 7.68 0.84
C ASN A 78 13.10 6.85 2.04
N VAL A 79 13.32 5.55 1.86
CA VAL A 79 13.76 4.60 2.89
C VAL A 79 15.09 3.94 2.54
N GLY A 80 15.78 4.42 1.48
CA GLY A 80 17.08 3.93 1.06
C GLY A 80 17.06 2.58 0.34
N TRP A 81 15.90 2.12 -0.12
CA TRP A 81 15.80 0.93 -0.96
C TRP A 81 16.14 1.25 -2.41
N GLY A 82 16.54 0.22 -3.15
CA GLY A 82 16.73 0.29 -4.59
C GLY A 82 15.39 0.19 -5.33
N GLU A 83 15.45 -0.42 -6.51
CA GLU A 83 14.27 -0.76 -7.29
C GLU A 83 13.40 -1.78 -6.52
N VAL A 84 12.11 -1.53 -6.53
CA VAL A 84 11.05 -2.41 -6.04
C VAL A 84 10.23 -2.85 -7.24
N ASN A 85 10.40 -4.11 -7.65
CA ASN A 85 9.77 -4.66 -8.85
C ASN A 85 8.70 -5.71 -8.56
N GLY A 86 8.32 -5.88 -7.30
CA GLY A 86 7.26 -6.79 -6.94
C GLY A 86 7.08 -7.00 -5.46
N VAL A 87 6.26 -8.00 -5.13
CA VAL A 87 5.96 -8.41 -3.76
C VAL A 87 6.09 -9.92 -3.64
N SER A 88 6.86 -10.39 -2.68
CA SER A 88 6.86 -11.79 -2.25
C SER A 88 5.81 -11.99 -1.17
N VAL A 89 4.74 -12.72 -1.49
CA VAL A 89 3.61 -13.03 -0.61
C VAL A 89 3.87 -14.34 0.09
N TYR A 90 4.00 -14.31 1.41
CA TYR A 90 4.16 -15.48 2.27
C TYR A 90 2.90 -15.67 3.11
N SER A 91 2.32 -16.86 3.08
CA SER A 91 1.14 -17.15 3.91
C SER A 91 1.18 -18.56 4.49
N TRP A 92 0.79 -18.67 5.75
CA TRP A 92 0.74 -19.93 6.48
C TRP A 92 -0.30 -19.89 7.61
N LYS A 93 -0.62 -21.07 8.14
CA LYS A 93 -1.53 -21.18 9.29
C LYS A 93 -0.73 -20.96 10.58
N LYS A 94 -1.23 -20.10 11.47
CA LYS A 94 -0.66 -19.81 12.80
C LYS A 94 -0.53 -21.10 13.60
N GLY A 95 0.64 -21.27 14.21
CA GLY A 95 1.02 -22.41 15.02
C GLY A 95 2.38 -22.16 15.67
N GLU A 96 3.00 -23.19 16.23
CA GLU A 96 4.28 -23.06 16.92
C GLU A 96 5.48 -22.92 15.96
N SER A 97 5.37 -23.42 14.72
CA SER A 97 6.43 -23.31 13.70
C SER A 97 6.20 -22.10 12.77
N LYS A 98 7.27 -21.33 12.51
CA LYS A 98 7.31 -20.25 11.50
C LYS A 98 7.98 -20.79 10.23
N PRO A 99 7.21 -21.29 9.25
CA PRO A 99 7.76 -22.07 8.13
C PRO A 99 8.67 -21.26 7.20
N PHE A 100 8.61 -19.92 7.26
CA PHE A 100 9.41 -19.01 6.44
C PHE A 100 10.41 -18.18 7.26
N TYR A 101 10.76 -18.63 8.47
CA TYR A 101 11.65 -17.87 9.36
C TYR A 101 13.02 -17.60 8.72
N ASP A 102 13.57 -18.56 7.98
CA ASP A 102 14.89 -18.42 7.38
C ASP A 102 14.88 -17.43 6.19
N GLU A 103 13.74 -17.25 5.54
CA GLU A 103 13.55 -16.36 4.39
C GLU A 103 13.17 -14.94 4.80
N ILE A 104 12.24 -14.78 5.75
CA ILE A 104 11.63 -13.48 6.08
C ILE A 104 11.71 -13.12 7.57
N GLY A 105 12.35 -13.96 8.39
CA GLY A 105 12.52 -13.72 9.81
C GLY A 105 11.25 -13.93 10.64
N ASP A 106 11.25 -13.33 11.82
CA ASP A 106 10.11 -13.33 12.72
C ASP A 106 9.08 -12.28 12.28
N THR A 107 8.07 -12.72 11.53
CA THR A 107 6.98 -11.88 11.01
C THR A 107 5.61 -12.51 11.27
N ASP A 108 4.57 -11.67 11.27
CA ASP A 108 3.18 -12.09 11.45
C ASP A 108 2.29 -11.60 10.28
N GLN A 109 1.53 -10.51 10.44
CA GLN A 109 0.68 -9.90 9.41
C GLN A 109 1.19 -8.49 9.12
N CYS A 110 1.85 -8.28 7.97
CA CYS A 110 2.40 -6.97 7.56
C CYS A 110 2.96 -6.96 6.13
N ILE A 111 3.23 -5.76 5.62
CA ILE A 111 4.34 -5.51 4.70
C ILE A 111 5.63 -5.32 5.50
N CYS A 112 6.38 -6.40 5.68
CA CYS A 112 7.39 -6.54 6.73
C CYS A 112 8.81 -6.15 6.32
N GLY A 113 9.02 -5.68 5.08
CA GLY A 113 10.33 -5.24 4.63
C GLY A 113 10.55 -5.42 3.14
N TYR A 114 11.84 -5.45 2.77
CA TYR A 114 12.33 -5.46 1.40
C TYR A 114 13.53 -6.40 1.26
N ILE A 115 13.43 -7.39 0.37
CA ILE A 115 14.47 -8.41 0.08
C ILE A 115 14.50 -8.64 -1.43
N ASP A 116 15.68 -8.68 -2.04
CA ASP A 116 15.90 -9.02 -3.46
C ASP A 116 14.95 -8.27 -4.42
N ASN A 117 14.90 -6.94 -4.27
CA ASN A 117 14.06 -6.01 -5.03
C ASN A 117 12.54 -6.18 -4.85
N LYS A 118 12.09 -6.89 -3.81
CA LYS A 118 10.66 -7.16 -3.57
C LYS A 118 10.26 -6.77 -2.16
N LEU A 119 9.05 -6.24 -2.01
CA LEU A 119 8.42 -6.11 -0.71
C LEU A 119 8.05 -7.49 -0.16
N ILE A 120 8.04 -7.63 1.16
CA ILE A 120 7.62 -8.86 1.84
C ILE A 120 6.23 -8.66 2.41
N MET A 121 5.24 -9.35 1.85
CA MET A 121 3.89 -9.43 2.41
C MET A 121 3.76 -10.72 3.21
N SER A 122 3.67 -10.61 4.54
CA SER A 122 3.49 -11.73 5.45
C SER A 122 2.03 -11.84 5.89
N LEU A 123 1.47 -13.04 5.79
CA LEU A 123 0.05 -13.32 5.99
C LEU A 123 -0.13 -14.58 6.84
N GLN A 124 0.09 -14.46 8.15
CA GLN A 124 -0.19 -15.52 9.11
C GLN A 124 -1.70 -15.60 9.41
N MET A 125 -2.32 -16.77 9.26
CA MET A 125 -3.78 -16.96 9.48
C MET A 125 -4.07 -17.91 10.64
N THR A 126 -4.93 -17.54 11.57
CA THR A 126 -5.41 -18.48 12.59
C THR A 126 -6.35 -19.53 11.98
N SER A 127 -6.61 -20.63 12.72
CA SER A 127 -7.67 -21.57 12.32
C SER A 127 -9.01 -20.85 12.15
N GLY A 128 -9.33 -19.89 13.04
CA GLY A 128 -10.59 -19.15 12.96
C GLY A 128 -10.73 -18.35 11.67
N ASP A 129 -9.65 -17.70 11.24
CA ASP A 129 -9.66 -16.88 10.01
C ASP A 129 -9.95 -17.72 8.76
N LEU A 130 -9.49 -18.98 8.76
CA LEU A 130 -9.62 -19.93 7.65
C LEU A 130 -10.92 -20.74 7.69
N ASP A 131 -11.37 -21.16 8.87
CA ASP A 131 -12.45 -22.14 9.05
C ASP A 131 -13.84 -21.49 9.17
N TYR A 132 -13.91 -20.19 9.51
CA TYR A 132 -15.18 -19.45 9.54
C TYR A 132 -15.44 -18.67 8.23
N ASP A 133 -16.71 -18.50 7.90
CA ASP A 133 -17.20 -17.66 6.79
C ASP A 133 -16.95 -16.15 6.99
N GLY A 134 -16.09 -15.78 7.96
CA GLY A 134 -15.70 -14.41 8.22
C GLY A 134 -14.89 -13.80 7.08
N ASN A 135 -15.12 -12.51 6.85
CA ASN A 135 -14.47 -11.75 5.79
C ASN A 135 -13.04 -11.27 6.11
N PHE A 136 -12.58 -11.43 7.36
CA PHE A 136 -11.27 -10.96 7.82
C PHE A 136 -10.11 -11.38 6.90
N LYS A 137 -10.03 -12.65 6.50
CA LYS A 137 -8.98 -13.16 5.62
C LYS A 137 -8.91 -12.45 4.25
N TYR A 138 -10.03 -11.92 3.77
CA TYR A 138 -10.13 -11.17 2.53
C TYR A 138 -9.87 -9.68 2.75
N ALA A 139 -10.35 -9.16 3.89
CA ALA A 139 -10.08 -7.81 4.37
C ALA A 139 -8.56 -7.57 4.50
N LEU A 140 -7.88 -8.46 5.22
CA LEU A 140 -6.43 -8.40 5.46
C LEU A 140 -5.62 -8.37 4.15
N LEU A 141 -6.03 -9.11 3.12
CA LEU A 141 -5.36 -9.04 1.81
C LEU A 141 -5.49 -7.66 1.15
N ALA A 142 -6.67 -7.04 1.24
CA ALA A 142 -6.90 -5.69 0.73
C ALA A 142 -6.17 -4.63 1.56
N HIS A 143 -6.09 -4.81 2.89
CA HIS A 143 -5.32 -3.97 3.81
C HIS A 143 -3.84 -3.97 3.45
N GLU A 144 -3.20 -5.15 3.39
CA GLU A 144 -1.78 -5.26 3.10
C GLU A 144 -1.44 -4.83 1.66
N TYR A 145 -2.32 -5.12 0.69
CA TYR A 145 -2.14 -4.61 -0.67
C TYR A 145 -2.15 -3.08 -0.70
N PHE A 146 -3.00 -2.43 0.10
CA PHE A 146 -3.02 -0.97 0.13
C PHE A 146 -1.72 -0.38 0.71
N HIS A 147 -1.06 -1.05 1.65
CA HIS A 147 0.28 -0.63 2.08
C HIS A 147 1.31 -0.69 0.94
N VAL A 148 1.24 -1.67 0.05
CA VAL A 148 2.08 -1.70 -1.17
C VAL A 148 1.82 -0.46 -2.04
N PHE A 149 0.55 -0.07 -2.20
CA PHE A 149 0.17 1.13 -2.93
C PHE A 149 0.66 2.42 -2.26
N GLN A 150 0.55 2.51 -0.93
CA GLN A 150 1.09 3.64 -0.17
C GLN A 150 2.61 3.74 -0.35
N MET A 151 3.35 2.62 -0.29
CA MET A 151 4.79 2.56 -0.53
C MET A 151 5.15 2.99 -1.95
N TYR A 152 4.39 2.53 -2.95
CA TYR A 152 4.57 2.91 -4.35
C TYR A 152 4.52 4.42 -4.55
N HIS A 153 3.43 5.08 -4.14
CA HIS A 153 3.27 6.51 -4.35
C HIS A 153 4.17 7.38 -3.47
N SER A 154 4.47 6.90 -2.26
CA SER A 154 5.40 7.60 -1.36
C SER A 154 6.87 7.35 -1.66
N LEU A 155 7.21 6.50 -2.65
CA LEU A 155 8.59 6.07 -2.96
C LEU A 155 9.30 5.45 -1.73
N GLY A 156 8.56 4.61 -1.01
CA GLY A 156 8.92 4.05 0.29
C GLY A 156 8.29 4.83 1.44
N LEU A 157 7.60 4.11 2.33
CA LEU A 157 6.86 4.68 3.44
C LEU A 157 7.82 5.18 4.53
N ASN A 158 8.08 6.49 4.57
CA ASN A 158 8.94 7.14 5.57
C ASN A 158 8.11 8.06 6.48
N ILE A 159 6.97 7.56 6.93
CA ILE A 159 6.04 8.23 7.84
C ILE A 159 5.59 7.20 8.87
N ASP A 160 5.54 7.60 10.14
CA ASP A 160 5.15 6.72 11.27
C ASP A 160 3.73 7.02 11.76
N ASN A 161 2.99 7.85 11.02
CA ASN A 161 1.64 8.28 11.37
C ASN A 161 0.65 7.13 11.21
N PHE A 162 0.34 6.50 12.35
CA PHE A 162 -0.49 5.30 12.43
C PHE A 162 -1.88 5.51 11.82
N TRP A 163 -2.58 6.60 12.14
CA TRP A 163 -3.95 6.78 11.64
C TRP A 163 -4.01 7.04 10.13
N LEU A 164 -3.02 7.73 9.55
CA LEU A 164 -2.95 7.93 8.10
C LEU A 164 -2.62 6.62 7.38
N ILE A 165 -1.76 5.78 7.96
CA ILE A 165 -1.34 4.53 7.34
C ILE A 165 -2.42 3.46 7.52
N GLU A 166 -2.69 3.06 8.77
CA GLU A 166 -3.56 1.95 9.12
C GLU A 166 -5.03 2.31 8.97
N GLY A 167 -5.44 3.54 9.30
CA GLY A 167 -6.83 3.96 9.16
C GLY A 167 -7.29 3.97 7.71
N GLN A 168 -6.41 4.34 6.78
CA GLN A 168 -6.72 4.28 5.35
C GLN A 168 -6.75 2.84 4.84
N ALA A 169 -5.80 1.99 5.25
CA ALA A 169 -5.80 0.57 4.89
C ALA A 169 -7.04 -0.17 5.43
N ALA A 170 -7.43 0.11 6.68
CA ALA A 170 -8.65 -0.40 7.31
C ALA A 170 -9.94 0.09 6.60
N THR A 171 -9.91 1.32 6.06
CA THR A 171 -10.99 1.83 5.22
C THR A 171 -11.06 1.09 3.88
N ILE A 172 -9.92 0.81 3.25
CA ILE A 172 -9.86 0.04 1.99
C ILE A 172 -10.35 -1.39 2.18
N GLU A 173 -9.93 -2.09 3.24
CA GLU A 173 -10.40 -3.45 3.49
C GLU A 173 -11.92 -3.51 3.69
N SER A 174 -12.46 -2.49 4.36
CA SER A 174 -13.89 -2.38 4.61
C SER A 174 -14.69 -2.14 3.32
N LEU A 175 -14.20 -1.24 2.46
CA LEU A 175 -14.80 -1.00 1.14
C LEU A 175 -14.69 -2.23 0.24
N TYR A 176 -13.56 -2.94 0.30
CA TYR A 176 -13.35 -4.19 -0.43
C TYR A 176 -14.36 -5.27 -0.04
N VAL A 177 -14.51 -5.51 1.27
CA VAL A 177 -15.45 -6.49 1.82
C VAL A 177 -16.90 -6.12 1.52
N LYS A 178 -17.25 -4.83 1.65
CA LYS A 178 -18.57 -4.32 1.23
C LYS A 178 -18.85 -4.65 -0.24
N GLU A 179 -17.92 -4.35 -1.13
CA GLU A 179 -18.13 -4.48 -2.57
C GLU A 179 -18.10 -5.93 -3.07
N PHE A 180 -17.12 -6.72 -2.64
CA PHE A 180 -16.87 -8.05 -3.21
C PHE A 180 -17.37 -9.21 -2.35
N HIS A 181 -17.72 -8.94 -1.09
CA HIS A 181 -18.25 -9.94 -0.15
C HIS A 181 -19.63 -9.55 0.40
N SER A 182 -20.24 -8.46 -0.11
CA SER A 182 -21.58 -8.01 0.24
C SER A 182 -21.82 -7.79 1.74
N ASP A 183 -20.77 -7.38 2.46
CA ASP A 183 -20.81 -7.17 3.91
C ASP A 183 -20.56 -5.70 4.26
N PRO A 184 -21.62 -4.85 4.20
CA PRO A 184 -21.52 -3.45 4.60
C PRO A 184 -21.39 -3.27 6.12
N ASN A 185 -21.62 -4.31 6.92
CA ASN A 185 -21.53 -4.23 8.37
C ASN A 185 -20.08 -4.27 8.86
N TYR A 186 -19.14 -4.75 8.03
CA TYR A 186 -17.73 -4.75 8.35
C TYR A 186 -17.19 -3.34 8.63
N LEU A 187 -17.52 -2.35 7.78
CA LEU A 187 -17.14 -0.95 8.05
C LEU A 187 -17.84 -0.42 9.32
N LYS A 188 -19.11 -0.78 9.47
CA LYS A 188 -19.95 -0.31 10.58
C LYS A 188 -19.43 -0.77 11.93
N SER A 189 -18.83 -1.97 12.03
CA SER A 189 -18.27 -2.46 13.30
C SER A 189 -17.10 -1.62 13.83
N PHE A 190 -16.39 -0.88 12.98
CA PHE A 190 -15.37 0.08 13.45
C PHE A 190 -16.01 1.29 14.15
N LEU A 191 -17.25 1.66 13.80
CA LEU A 191 -17.94 2.84 14.35
C LEU A 191 -18.88 2.50 15.51
N GLU A 192 -19.42 1.28 15.56
CA GLU A 192 -20.31 0.79 16.63
C GLU A 192 -19.54 0.16 17.79
N ASN A 193 -18.30 0.57 17.99
CA ASN A 193 -17.40 -0.10 18.90
C ASN A 193 -17.62 0.38 20.35
N ASP A 194 -18.04 -0.55 21.22
CA ASP A 194 -18.28 -0.30 22.65
C ASP A 194 -17.00 -0.32 23.52
N PHE A 195 -15.81 -0.56 22.95
CA PHE A 195 -14.56 -0.71 23.71
C PHE A 195 -14.02 0.62 24.26
N TYR A 196 -14.48 1.78 23.75
CA TYR A 196 -14.02 3.09 24.20
C TYR A 196 -15.09 4.19 24.09
N SER A 197 -14.91 5.26 24.86
CA SER A 197 -15.67 6.49 24.70
C SER A 197 -15.09 7.31 23.55
N TRP A 198 -15.92 7.75 22.60
CA TRP A 198 -15.51 8.67 21.53
C TRP A 198 -14.87 9.96 22.07
N GLU A 199 -15.34 10.44 23.23
CA GLU A 199 -14.76 11.59 23.90
C GLU A 199 -13.30 11.32 24.31
N ASP A 200 -13.02 10.18 24.93
CA ASP A 200 -11.66 9.82 25.36
C ASP A 200 -10.74 9.61 24.15
N ALA A 201 -11.23 8.94 23.11
CA ALA A 201 -10.42 8.66 21.93
C ALA A 201 -10.09 9.94 21.14
N ILE A 202 -11.05 10.88 20.99
CA ILE A 202 -10.81 12.18 20.35
C ILE A 202 -9.88 13.06 21.19
N ASN A 203 -10.03 13.07 22.51
CA ASN A 203 -9.15 13.84 23.40
C ASN A 203 -7.68 13.39 23.34
N ASN A 204 -7.43 12.13 22.94
CA ASN A 204 -6.09 11.55 22.80
C ASN A 204 -5.73 11.28 21.32
N VAL A 205 -6.32 12.00 20.36
CA VAL A 205 -6.13 11.74 18.93
C VAL A 205 -4.67 11.83 18.46
N THR A 206 -3.83 12.60 19.15
CA THR A 206 -2.40 12.68 18.84
C THR A 206 -1.64 11.38 19.12
N ASP A 207 -2.17 10.49 19.95
CA ASP A 207 -1.55 9.20 20.26
C ASP A 207 -1.54 8.27 19.04
N TYR A 208 -2.39 8.55 18.04
CA TYR A 208 -2.42 7.85 16.76
C TYR A 208 -1.51 8.47 15.69
N GLU A 209 -0.69 9.48 16.03
CA GLU A 209 0.39 9.95 15.16
C GLU A 209 1.63 9.02 15.20
N VAL A 210 1.64 8.01 16.08
CA VAL A 210 2.75 7.07 16.22
C VAL A 210 2.26 5.65 16.47
N TYR A 211 3.05 4.65 16.05
CA TYR A 211 2.79 3.25 16.36
C TYR A 211 2.94 2.95 17.86
N GLY A 212 2.02 2.16 18.42
CA GLY A 212 2.15 1.54 19.74
C GLY A 212 1.74 2.39 20.95
N LEU A 213 1.34 3.65 20.78
CA LEU A 213 0.72 4.44 21.84
C LEU A 213 -0.82 4.40 21.77
N GLY A 214 -1.39 4.37 20.57
CA GLY A 214 -2.83 4.19 20.39
C GLY A 214 -3.28 2.76 20.71
N SER A 215 -4.22 2.62 21.62
CA SER A 215 -4.87 1.33 21.97
C SER A 215 -6.10 0.99 21.11
N HIS A 216 -6.47 1.84 20.15
CA HIS A 216 -7.81 1.81 19.54
C HIS A 216 -7.75 1.97 18.02
N GLY A 217 -7.47 0.89 17.27
CA GLY A 217 -7.41 0.93 15.80
C GLY A 217 -8.66 1.50 15.14
N ASP A 218 -9.83 1.37 15.78
CA ASP A 218 -11.12 1.75 15.19
C ASP A 218 -11.34 3.26 15.01
N ILE A 219 -10.75 4.12 15.86
CA ILE A 219 -10.91 5.57 15.68
C ILE A 219 -10.22 6.06 14.39
N THR A 220 -9.19 5.36 13.94
CA THR A 220 -8.46 5.78 12.73
C THR A 220 -9.33 5.69 11.49
N VAL A 221 -10.21 4.68 11.40
CA VAL A 221 -11.23 4.57 10.35
C VAL A 221 -12.21 5.74 10.45
N PHE A 222 -12.70 6.05 11.65
CA PHE A 222 -13.56 7.22 11.87
C PHE A 222 -12.89 8.53 11.43
N MET A 223 -11.59 8.70 11.68
CA MET A 223 -10.83 9.86 11.21
C MET A 223 -10.81 9.94 9.68
N ILE A 224 -10.55 8.82 8.97
CA ILE A 224 -10.57 8.80 7.50
C ILE A 224 -11.95 9.15 6.94
N LEU A 225 -13.00 8.58 7.52
CA LEU A 225 -14.38 8.85 7.11
C LEU A 225 -14.79 10.31 7.39
N THR A 226 -14.39 10.85 8.54
CA THR A 226 -14.62 12.26 8.89
C THR A 226 -13.91 13.20 7.93
N LEU A 227 -12.66 12.89 7.56
CA LEU A 227 -11.91 13.67 6.57
C LEU A 227 -12.63 13.67 5.21
N SER A 228 -13.16 12.51 4.78
CA SER A 228 -13.97 12.43 3.56
C SER A 228 -15.22 13.30 3.64
N LYS A 229 -15.91 13.28 4.79
CA LYS A 229 -17.12 14.09 5.00
C LYS A 229 -16.83 15.58 4.95
N LEU A 230 -15.75 16.02 5.60
CA LEU A 230 -15.33 17.42 5.58
C LEU A 230 -14.95 17.91 4.18
N LEU A 231 -14.32 17.07 3.35
CA LEU A 231 -14.06 17.39 1.95
C LEU A 231 -15.36 17.52 1.15
N GLN A 232 -16.33 16.65 1.39
CA GLN A 232 -17.63 16.72 0.73
C GLN A 232 -18.38 18.03 1.06
N ASP A 233 -18.26 18.54 2.29
CA ASP A 233 -18.86 19.81 2.72
C ASP A 233 -18.28 21.02 1.97
N THR A 234 -17.11 20.88 1.32
CA THR A 234 -16.54 21.90 0.42
C THR A 234 -17.09 21.84 -1.01
N GLY A 235 -17.99 20.88 -1.31
CA GLY A 235 -18.59 20.67 -2.62
C GLY A 235 -17.92 19.61 -3.49
N VAL A 236 -16.94 18.89 -2.94
CA VAL A 236 -16.29 17.75 -3.62
C VAL A 236 -17.23 16.53 -3.58
N SER A 237 -17.26 15.71 -4.64
CA SER A 237 -18.04 14.46 -4.60
C SER A 237 -17.43 13.46 -3.63
N GLU A 238 -18.24 12.52 -3.11
CA GLU A 238 -17.74 11.46 -2.22
C GLU A 238 -16.59 10.66 -2.84
N GLU A 239 -16.73 10.23 -4.10
CA GLU A 239 -15.69 9.50 -4.84
C GLU A 239 -14.39 10.32 -4.92
N LYS A 240 -14.49 11.62 -5.21
CA LYS A 240 -13.31 12.49 -5.30
C LYS A 240 -12.70 12.76 -3.93
N ALA A 241 -13.50 12.87 -2.87
CA ALA A 241 -13.01 13.03 -1.51
C ALA A 241 -12.14 11.82 -1.10
N PHE A 242 -12.62 10.60 -1.33
CA PHE A 242 -11.84 9.39 -1.10
C PHE A 242 -10.61 9.29 -2.00
N GLN A 243 -10.69 9.70 -3.27
CA GLN A 243 -9.52 9.75 -4.15
C GLN A 243 -8.44 10.70 -3.61
N ILE A 244 -8.83 11.88 -3.11
CA ILE A 244 -7.87 12.83 -2.53
C ILE A 244 -7.16 12.22 -1.33
N ILE A 245 -7.90 11.55 -0.45
CA ILE A 245 -7.37 10.95 0.79
C ILE A 245 -6.48 9.74 0.48
N LEU A 246 -6.98 8.81 -0.33
CA LEU A 246 -6.39 7.49 -0.52
C LEU A 246 -5.33 7.46 -1.64
N GLN A 247 -5.23 8.50 -2.47
CA GLN A 247 -4.25 8.57 -3.55
C GLN A 247 -3.49 9.89 -3.61
N ASP A 248 -4.20 11.01 -3.72
CA ASP A 248 -3.53 12.29 -4.01
C ASP A 248 -2.60 12.68 -2.85
N PHE A 249 -3.00 12.41 -1.60
CA PHE A 249 -2.14 12.57 -0.42
C PHE A 249 -0.82 11.79 -0.55
N TRP A 250 -0.85 10.51 -0.92
CA TRP A 250 0.37 9.68 -1.03
C TRP A 250 1.28 10.11 -2.16
N LYS A 251 0.71 10.60 -3.28
CA LYS A 251 1.46 11.19 -4.40
C LYS A 251 2.25 12.44 -3.98
N THR A 252 1.87 13.10 -2.88
CA THR A 252 2.65 14.22 -2.32
C THR A 252 3.95 13.79 -1.61
N LYS A 253 4.16 12.47 -1.46
CA LYS A 253 5.31 11.85 -0.80
C LYS A 253 5.46 12.35 0.65
N PRO A 254 4.44 12.09 1.50
CA PRO A 254 4.50 12.47 2.90
C PRO A 254 5.60 11.67 3.62
N SER A 255 6.17 12.30 4.64
CA SER A 255 7.22 11.75 5.49
C SER A 255 7.08 12.30 6.91
N ASN A 256 7.78 11.70 7.87
CA ASN A 256 7.82 12.16 9.26
C ASN A 256 8.09 13.67 9.41
N ASN A 257 8.88 14.26 8.51
CA ASN A 257 9.26 15.67 8.59
C ASN A 257 8.28 16.63 7.92
N ASN A 258 7.40 16.16 7.03
CA ASN A 258 6.58 17.04 6.19
C ASN A 258 5.10 16.67 6.12
N TRP A 259 4.67 15.56 6.72
CA TRP A 259 3.30 15.06 6.53
C TRP A 259 2.24 16.07 6.95
N LYS A 260 2.46 16.86 8.02
CA LYS A 260 1.51 17.92 8.43
C LYS A 260 1.39 19.02 7.38
N LEU A 261 2.50 19.42 6.77
CA LEU A 261 2.50 20.38 5.66
C LEU A 261 1.76 19.78 4.45
N LYS A 262 2.05 18.53 4.09
CA LYS A 262 1.38 17.83 2.99
C LYS A 262 -0.10 17.63 3.23
N PHE A 263 -0.49 17.36 4.48
CA PHE A 263 -1.87 17.29 4.91
C PHE A 263 -2.57 18.64 4.66
N SER A 264 -1.99 19.74 5.11
CA SER A 264 -2.58 21.07 4.90
C SER A 264 -2.66 21.48 3.43
N GLU A 265 -1.63 21.19 2.64
CA GLU A 265 -1.65 21.43 1.20
C GLU A 265 -2.74 20.62 0.49
N THR A 266 -2.97 19.37 0.91
CA THR A 266 -3.90 18.44 0.25
C THR A 266 -5.35 18.71 0.65
N PHE A 267 -5.61 18.92 1.94
CA PHE A 267 -6.96 18.99 2.50
C PHE A 267 -7.43 20.42 2.80
N SER A 268 -6.57 21.42 2.53
CA SER A 268 -6.86 22.83 2.79
C SER A 268 -7.27 23.15 4.23
N MET A 269 -6.76 22.37 5.19
CA MET A 269 -6.94 22.56 6.64
C MET A 269 -5.72 22.05 7.41
N THR A 270 -5.43 22.63 8.56
CA THR A 270 -4.36 22.10 9.42
C THR A 270 -4.77 20.78 10.07
N VAL A 271 -3.78 20.01 10.51
CA VAL A 271 -4.03 18.77 11.27
C VAL A 271 -4.76 19.10 12.58
N GLU A 272 -4.37 20.19 13.23
CA GLU A 272 -4.98 20.66 14.47
C GLU A 272 -6.44 21.10 14.26
N GLU A 273 -6.74 21.77 13.14
CA GLU A 273 -8.13 22.09 12.75
C GLU A 273 -8.95 20.83 12.48
N PHE A 274 -8.37 19.85 11.80
CA PHE A 274 -9.01 18.56 11.55
C PHE A 274 -9.34 17.82 12.86
N TYR A 275 -8.39 17.74 13.80
CA TYR A 275 -8.61 17.11 15.09
C TYR A 275 -9.72 17.78 15.90
N LEU A 276 -9.81 19.11 15.86
CA LEU A 276 -10.91 19.83 16.51
C LEU A 276 -12.27 19.45 15.89
N LYS A 277 -12.32 19.34 14.54
CA LYS A 277 -13.53 18.99 13.80
C LYS A 277 -14.03 17.56 14.03
N LEU A 278 -13.21 16.65 14.57
CA LEU A 278 -13.69 15.32 14.98
C LEU A 278 -14.82 15.41 16.02
N ASN A 279 -14.81 16.45 16.87
CA ASN A 279 -15.87 16.67 17.86
C ASN A 279 -17.25 16.91 17.25
N ASP A 280 -17.32 17.39 16.00
CA ASP A 280 -18.60 17.67 15.32
C ASP A 280 -19.38 16.37 15.02
N PHE A 281 -18.69 15.22 15.03
CA PHE A 281 -19.25 13.91 14.66
C PHE A 281 -19.26 12.90 15.82
N LYS A 282 -18.78 13.28 17.01
CA LYS A 282 -18.58 12.34 18.13
C LYS A 282 -19.88 11.74 18.69
N ASP A 283 -20.97 12.52 18.65
CA ASP A 283 -22.27 12.13 19.21
C ASP A 283 -23.07 11.25 18.24
N ASP A 284 -22.71 11.28 16.95
CA ASP A 284 -23.24 10.41 15.90
C ASP A 284 -22.14 9.99 14.91
N PRO A 285 -21.23 9.07 15.31
CA PRO A 285 -20.13 8.62 14.45
C PRO A 285 -20.62 7.96 13.16
N MET A 286 -21.83 7.40 13.17
CA MET A 286 -22.43 6.78 11.98
C MET A 286 -22.74 7.79 10.88
N SER A 287 -22.83 9.09 11.18
CA SER A 287 -23.08 10.15 10.21
C SER A 287 -21.97 10.35 9.19
N VAL A 288 -20.75 9.84 9.44
CA VAL A 288 -19.63 9.88 8.49
C VAL A 288 -19.55 8.65 7.58
N MET A 289 -20.50 7.70 7.71
CA MET A 289 -20.53 6.52 6.84
C MET A 289 -20.63 6.90 5.36
N PRO A 290 -19.85 6.26 4.48
CA PRO A 290 -19.94 6.50 3.06
C PRO A 290 -21.26 5.94 2.50
N SER A 291 -21.67 6.44 1.35
CA SER A 291 -22.85 5.95 0.65
C SER A 291 -22.73 4.48 0.30
N HIS A 292 -23.87 3.78 0.26
CA HIS A 292 -23.90 2.38 -0.18
C HIS A 292 -23.38 2.19 -1.61
N ASN A 293 -23.44 3.23 -2.44
CA ASN A 293 -23.01 3.18 -3.84
C ASN A 293 -21.51 3.42 -4.06
N LEU A 294 -20.77 3.86 -3.03
CA LEU A 294 -19.32 4.02 -3.13
C LEU A 294 -18.64 2.68 -3.39
N LYS A 295 -17.82 2.63 -4.42
CA LYS A 295 -17.05 1.47 -4.87
C LYS A 295 -15.57 1.81 -4.97
N LEU A 296 -14.70 0.84 -4.74
CA LEU A 296 -13.26 0.99 -4.92
C LEU A 296 -12.92 1.38 -6.36
N GLU A 297 -13.57 0.75 -7.33
CA GLU A 297 -13.41 1.09 -8.76
C GLU A 297 -13.69 2.56 -9.05
N ASN A 298 -14.57 3.23 -8.31
CA ASN A 298 -14.86 4.64 -8.54
C ASN A 298 -13.81 5.57 -7.93
N ILE A 299 -13.12 5.12 -6.89
CA ILE A 299 -12.08 5.89 -6.20
C ILE A 299 -10.80 5.90 -7.04
N PHE A 300 -10.42 4.75 -7.60
CA PHE A 300 -9.13 4.50 -8.28
C PHE A 300 -9.19 4.50 -9.82
N LYS A 301 -10.19 5.17 -10.38
CA LYS A 301 -10.27 5.48 -11.82
C LYS A 301 -9.22 6.46 -12.30
#